data_AF-A0AAF0MG67-F1
#
_entry.id   AF-A0AAF0MG67-F1
#
_cell.length_a   1.000
_cell.length_b   1.000
_cell.length_c   1.000
_cell.angle_alpha   90.00
_cell.angle_beta   90.00
_cell.angle_gamma   90.00
#
_symmetry.space_group_name_H-M   'P 1'
#
loop_
_entity.id
_entity.type
_entity.pdbx_description
1 polymer ?
#
loop_
_entity_poly.entity_id
_entity_poly.type
_entity_poly.pdbx_seq_one_letter_code
_entity_poly.pdbx_strand_id
1 'polypeptide(L)'
;MDSALRYELVESEASRVSRPPEAHRRATVRERRLTTVEERQVEVLLIAPEGFQYPERFQRALAQDPLPDIDPFMWTSEDENQTKNWVDIVGEQYPARSLVPFAKQQDTDDVFCFDGGDHSGNPPVLIIHTFASPGTEYRGQWTSFDVWWEEMEEHRAAWLTEQEED
;
A
#
# COMPACT_ATOMS: atom_id res chain seq x y z
N MET A 1 8.33 -7.00 81.18
CA MET A 1 9.71 -7.43 80.87
C MET A 1 9.82 -7.44 79.35
N ASP A 2 10.02 -6.23 78.84
CA ASP A 2 10.45 -5.93 77.48
C ASP A 2 11.92 -6.32 77.32
N SER A 3 12.29 -6.87 76.16
CA SER A 3 13.67 -6.94 75.66
C SER A 3 13.60 -7.41 74.19
N ALA A 4 13.82 -6.51 73.21
CA ALA A 4 15.14 -6.27 72.57
C ALA A 4 15.23 -7.12 71.28
N LEU A 5 15.46 -6.64 70.04
CA LEU A 5 16.41 -5.69 69.41
C LEU A 5 16.07 -5.66 67.90
N ARG A 6 16.44 -4.73 66.99
CA ARG A 6 17.15 -3.44 66.92
C ARG A 6 16.98 -2.94 65.46
N TYR A 7 16.91 -1.61 65.25
CA TYR A 7 17.70 -0.74 64.33
C TYR A 7 18.15 -1.35 62.98
N GLU A 8 18.09 -0.71 61.80
CA GLU A 8 18.12 0.68 61.29
C GLU A 8 17.75 0.55 59.78
N LEU A 9 17.28 1.53 59.01
CA LEU A 9 17.93 2.79 58.65
C LEU A 9 16.92 3.62 57.82
N VAL A 10 16.86 4.91 58.08
CA VAL A 10 16.13 5.92 57.29
C VAL A 10 17.06 6.47 56.22
N GLU A 11 16.51 6.80 55.03
CA GLU A 11 16.81 7.96 54.15
C GLU A 11 16.26 7.65 52.75
N SER A 12 15.73 8.55 51.93
CA SER A 12 15.23 9.93 52.03
C SER A 12 14.52 10.22 50.70
N GLU A 13 13.58 11.16 50.71
CA GLU A 13 12.66 11.51 49.62
C GLU A 13 13.30 11.87 48.27
N ALA A 14 12.59 11.55 47.18
CA ALA A 14 12.58 12.39 45.98
C ALA A 14 11.21 12.33 45.29
N SER A 15 10.44 13.38 45.56
CA SER A 15 9.32 13.93 44.78
C SER A 15 9.44 13.73 43.26
N ARG A 16 8.34 13.32 42.60
CA ARG A 16 7.78 14.02 41.42
C ARG A 16 6.48 13.39 40.91
N VAL A 17 5.42 14.19 41.02
CA VAL A 17 4.38 14.48 40.01
C VAL A 17 3.76 13.27 39.28
N SER A 18 2.49 13.02 39.62
CA SER A 18 1.53 12.21 38.88
C SER A 18 1.54 12.52 37.38
N ARG A 19 1.88 11.53 36.56
CA ARG A 19 1.61 11.55 35.11
C ARG A 19 0.11 11.27 34.90
N PRO A 20 -0.61 12.08 34.11
CA PRO A 20 -1.96 11.72 33.70
C PRO A 20 -1.90 10.52 32.75
N PRO A 21 -2.97 9.71 32.68
CA PRO A 21 -2.97 8.50 31.87
C PRO A 21 -2.84 8.87 30.39
N GLU A 22 -1.93 8.18 29.69
CA GLU A 22 -1.82 8.23 28.24
C GLU A 22 -3.18 7.91 27.62
N ALA A 23 -3.85 8.95 27.14
CA ALA A 23 -4.95 8.79 26.22
C ALA A 23 -4.36 8.12 24.97
N HIS A 24 -4.52 6.80 24.88
CA HIS A 24 -4.42 6.07 23.63
C HIS A 24 -5.32 6.79 22.64
N ARG A 25 -4.70 7.56 21.76
CA ARG A 25 -5.37 8.23 20.65
C ARG A 25 -5.91 7.08 19.80
N ARG A 26 -7.17 6.68 20.02
CA ARG A 26 -7.88 5.83 19.07
C ARG A 26 -7.88 6.61 17.78
N ALA A 27 -7.01 6.23 16.85
CA ALA A 27 -7.13 6.63 15.47
C ALA A 27 -8.51 6.14 15.05
N THR A 28 -9.45 7.06 14.87
CA THR A 28 -10.68 6.77 14.16
C THR A 28 -10.25 6.24 12.80
N VAL A 29 -10.58 4.98 12.49
CA VAL A 29 -10.46 4.44 11.14
C VAL A 29 -11.31 5.37 10.27
N ARG A 30 -10.64 6.24 9.51
CA ARG A 30 -11.33 7.12 8.58
C ARG A 30 -11.94 6.20 7.54
N GLU A 31 -13.27 6.19 7.45
CA GLU A 31 -13.99 5.49 6.39
C GLU A 31 -13.40 5.96 5.06
N ARG A 32 -12.88 5.00 4.28
CA ARG A 32 -12.27 5.31 2.99
C ARG A 32 -13.39 5.58 2.00
N ARG A 33 -13.29 6.70 1.30
CA ARG A 33 -14.28 7.10 0.30
C ARG A 33 -13.87 6.48 -1.03
N LEU A 34 -14.78 5.74 -1.66
CA LEU A 34 -14.58 5.25 -3.02
C LEU A 34 -14.48 6.41 -4.01
N THR A 35 -13.67 6.25 -5.05
CA THR A 35 -13.54 7.20 -6.15
C THR A 35 -14.66 7.04 -7.17
N THR A 36 -15.13 8.15 -7.74
CA THR A 36 -15.90 8.08 -9.01
C THR A 36 -14.96 7.74 -10.18
N VAL A 37 -15.53 7.37 -11.33
CA VAL A 37 -14.76 7.14 -12.56
C VAL A 37 -13.94 8.37 -12.94
N GLU A 38 -14.55 9.56 -12.89
CA GLU A 38 -13.87 10.82 -13.23
C GLU A 38 -12.73 11.12 -12.26
N GLU A 39 -12.96 10.93 -10.95
CA GLU A 39 -11.96 11.20 -9.93
C GLU A 39 -10.72 10.33 -10.12
N ARG A 40 -10.89 9.01 -10.31
CA ARG A 40 -9.74 8.11 -10.50
C ARG A 40 -9.03 8.32 -11.84
N GLN A 41 -9.77 8.61 -12.92
CA GLN A 41 -9.15 8.93 -14.21
C GLN A 41 -8.33 10.22 -14.15
N VAL A 42 -8.84 11.25 -13.45
CA VAL A 42 -8.08 12.49 -13.23
C VAL A 42 -6.86 12.22 -12.35
N GLU A 43 -7.00 11.45 -11.27
CA GLU A 43 -5.90 11.16 -10.35
C GLU A 43 -4.74 10.45 -11.06
N VAL A 44 -5.00 9.39 -11.84
CA VAL A 44 -3.93 8.67 -12.55
C VAL A 44 -3.20 9.56 -13.56
N LEU A 45 -3.93 10.44 -14.25
CA LEU A 45 -3.31 11.38 -15.20
C LEU A 45 -2.44 12.43 -14.50
N LEU A 46 -2.78 12.84 -13.28
CA LEU A 46 -2.02 13.83 -12.51
C LEU A 46 -0.70 13.27 -11.95
N ILE A 47 -0.63 11.97 -11.70
CA ILE A 47 0.57 11.32 -11.14
C ILE A 47 1.51 10.74 -12.20
N ALA A 48 1.06 10.66 -13.45
CA ALA A 48 1.85 10.07 -14.52
C ALA A 48 3.12 10.90 -14.79
N PRO A 49 4.29 10.26 -14.94
CA PRO A 49 5.50 10.92 -15.42
C PRO A 49 5.27 11.60 -16.78
N GLU A 50 6.05 12.63 -17.07
CA GLU A 50 5.95 13.35 -18.34
C GLU A 50 6.16 12.41 -19.54
N GLY A 51 5.18 12.36 -20.44
CA GLY A 51 5.24 11.53 -21.64
C GLY A 51 4.86 10.05 -21.43
N PHE A 52 4.59 9.64 -20.18
CA PHE A 52 4.08 8.30 -19.89
C PHE A 52 2.70 8.08 -20.50
N GLN A 53 2.46 6.88 -21.02
CA GLN A 53 1.19 6.49 -21.63
C GLN A 53 0.68 5.22 -20.97
N TYR A 54 -0.54 5.29 -20.41
CA TYR A 54 -1.17 4.13 -19.78
C TYR A 54 -1.61 3.08 -20.82
N PRO A 55 -1.50 1.78 -20.51
CA PRO A 55 -2.07 0.71 -21.34
C PRO A 55 -3.57 0.90 -21.59
N GLU A 56 -4.04 0.60 -22.80
CA GLU A 56 -5.45 0.77 -23.18
C GLU A 56 -6.39 -0.07 -22.30
N ARG A 57 -6.02 -1.32 -21.97
CA ARG A 57 -6.82 -2.19 -21.10
C ARG A 57 -6.93 -1.63 -19.68
N PHE A 58 -5.87 -1.02 -19.15
CA PHE A 58 -5.91 -0.34 -17.85
C PHE A 58 -6.87 0.85 -17.87
N GLN A 59 -6.80 1.69 -18.91
CA GLN A 59 -7.74 2.81 -19.08
C GLN A 59 -9.20 2.34 -19.15
N ARG A 60 -9.45 1.22 -19.86
CA ARG A 60 -10.78 0.58 -19.90
C ARG A 60 -11.21 0.05 -18.54
N ALA A 61 -10.31 -0.49 -17.72
CA ALA A 61 -10.63 -0.92 -16.35
C ALA A 61 -11.05 0.28 -15.49
N LEU A 62 -10.32 1.39 -15.54
CA LEU A 62 -10.65 2.61 -14.79
C LEU A 62 -12.00 3.23 -15.17
N ALA A 63 -12.45 3.01 -16.41
CA ALA A 63 -13.72 3.50 -16.92
C ALA A 63 -14.96 2.70 -16.46
N GLN A 64 -14.77 1.57 -15.76
CA GLN A 64 -15.87 0.75 -15.26
C GLN A 64 -16.38 1.25 -13.90
N ASP A 65 -17.67 1.08 -13.65
CA ASP A 65 -18.28 1.38 -12.35
C ASP A 65 -19.26 0.25 -11.97
N PRO A 66 -18.95 -0.59 -10.96
CA PRO A 66 -17.75 -0.54 -10.11
C PRO A 66 -16.46 -0.89 -10.87
N LEU A 67 -15.30 -0.63 -10.25
CA LEU A 67 -14.03 -1.18 -10.74
C LEU A 67 -14.12 -2.71 -10.84
N PRO A 68 -13.41 -3.34 -11.79
CA PRO A 68 -13.33 -4.79 -11.84
C PRO A 68 -12.79 -5.34 -10.53
N ASP A 69 -13.40 -6.39 -10.02
CA ASP A 69 -12.88 -7.10 -8.85
C ASP A 69 -11.58 -7.83 -9.23
N ILE A 70 -10.54 -7.59 -8.44
CA ILE A 70 -9.21 -8.18 -8.63
C ILE A 70 -8.72 -8.91 -7.37
N ASP A 71 -9.58 -9.31 -6.45
CA ASP A 71 -9.17 -10.09 -5.27
C ASP A 71 -8.28 -11.29 -5.69
N PRO A 72 -7.18 -11.59 -4.96
CA PRO A 72 -6.73 -11.02 -3.68
C PRO A 72 -5.84 -9.76 -3.82
N PHE A 73 -5.87 -9.11 -4.97
CA PHE A 73 -5.21 -7.82 -5.20
C PHE A 73 -6.15 -6.67 -4.84
N MET A 74 -5.63 -5.45 -4.78
CA MET A 74 -6.41 -4.23 -4.60
C MET A 74 -5.97 -3.16 -5.58
N TRP A 75 -6.92 -2.44 -6.14
CA TRP A 75 -6.64 -1.25 -6.95
C TRP A 75 -6.10 -0.16 -6.06
N THR A 76 -5.08 0.57 -6.51
CA THR A 76 -4.68 1.79 -5.80
C THR A 76 -5.66 2.94 -6.05
N SER A 77 -6.51 2.82 -7.08
CA SER A 77 -7.44 3.84 -7.54
C SER A 77 -8.86 3.70 -6.96
N GLU A 78 -9.10 2.71 -6.10
CA GLU A 78 -10.43 2.47 -5.53
C GLU A 78 -10.78 3.52 -4.46
N ASP A 79 -9.85 3.79 -3.55
CA ASP A 79 -10.02 4.74 -2.45
C ASP A 79 -9.43 6.12 -2.78
N GLU A 80 -10.11 7.19 -2.37
CA GLU A 80 -9.64 8.57 -2.53
C GLU A 80 -8.23 8.75 -1.93
N ASN A 81 -7.33 9.38 -2.70
CA ASN A 81 -5.91 9.62 -2.38
C ASN A 81 -5.03 8.37 -2.32
N GLN A 82 -5.56 7.17 -2.51
CA GLN A 82 -4.75 5.96 -2.34
C GLN A 82 -3.70 5.83 -3.45
N THR A 83 -4.01 6.19 -4.69
CA THR A 83 -3.03 6.19 -5.78
C THR A 83 -1.90 7.16 -5.46
N LYS A 84 -2.25 8.38 -5.05
CA LYS A 84 -1.27 9.40 -4.66
C LYS A 84 -0.40 8.92 -3.49
N ASN A 85 -1.00 8.34 -2.44
CA ASN A 85 -0.24 7.83 -1.30
C ASN A 85 0.78 6.77 -1.73
N TRP A 86 0.41 5.87 -2.64
CA TRP A 86 1.34 4.86 -3.14
C TRP A 86 2.44 5.47 -4.01
N VAL A 87 2.15 6.49 -4.82
CA VAL A 87 3.16 7.24 -5.58
C VAL A 87 4.17 7.87 -4.62
N ASP A 88 3.70 8.53 -3.56
CA ASP A 88 4.56 9.16 -2.56
C ASP A 88 5.43 8.08 -1.85
N ILE A 89 4.83 6.97 -1.44
CA ILE A 89 5.54 5.86 -0.76
C ILE A 89 6.66 5.27 -1.64
N VAL A 90 6.36 4.90 -2.90
CA VAL A 90 7.37 4.27 -3.77
C VAL A 90 8.42 5.28 -4.22
N GLY A 91 8.05 6.54 -4.43
CA GLY A 91 8.97 7.61 -4.81
C GLY A 91 9.93 8.00 -3.69
N GLU A 92 9.47 8.03 -2.44
CA GLU A 92 10.31 8.29 -1.27
C GLU A 92 11.31 7.14 -1.01
N GLN A 93 10.86 5.89 -1.15
CA GLN A 93 11.71 4.74 -0.87
C GLN A 93 12.70 4.42 -2.01
N TYR A 94 12.26 4.58 -3.25
CA TYR A 94 13.02 4.16 -4.43
C TYR A 94 13.18 5.31 -5.45
N PRO A 95 13.78 6.46 -5.04
CA PRO A 95 13.86 7.67 -5.88
C PRO A 95 14.71 7.50 -7.15
N ALA A 96 15.49 6.43 -7.25
CA ALA A 96 16.25 6.09 -8.45
C ALA A 96 15.41 5.37 -9.53
N ARG A 97 14.15 5.04 -9.25
CA ARG A 97 13.22 4.39 -10.18
C ARG A 97 12.11 5.36 -10.60
N SER A 98 11.63 5.20 -11.82
CA SER A 98 10.35 5.79 -12.26
C SER A 98 9.27 4.72 -12.11
N LEU A 99 8.41 4.85 -11.10
CA LEU A 99 7.39 3.87 -10.76
C LEU A 99 6.00 4.51 -10.78
N VAL A 100 5.06 3.87 -11.47
CA VAL A 100 3.65 4.29 -11.50
C VAL A 100 2.80 3.18 -10.89
N PRO A 101 2.49 3.22 -9.58
CA PRO A 101 1.72 2.18 -8.91
C PRO A 101 0.26 2.15 -9.41
N PHE A 102 -0.30 0.96 -9.54
CA PHE A 102 -1.70 0.79 -9.94
C PHE A 102 -2.46 -0.29 -9.15
N ALA A 103 -1.75 -1.26 -8.57
CA ALA A 103 -2.35 -2.30 -7.73
C ALA A 103 -1.39 -2.72 -6.60
N LYS A 104 -1.92 -3.41 -5.60
CA LYS A 104 -1.16 -3.99 -4.48
C LYS A 104 -1.68 -5.39 -4.18
N GLN A 105 -0.81 -6.30 -3.77
CA GLN A 105 -1.22 -7.57 -3.19
C GLN A 105 -1.72 -7.36 -1.75
N GLN A 106 -2.92 -7.82 -1.39
CA GLN A 106 -3.53 -7.43 -0.09
C GLN A 106 -2.66 -7.81 1.12
N ASP A 107 -2.12 -9.02 1.14
CA ASP A 107 -1.41 -9.60 2.30
C ASP A 107 0.11 -9.42 2.31
N THR A 108 0.68 -8.74 1.31
CA THR A 108 2.14 -8.49 1.25
C THR A 108 2.44 -7.01 1.05
N ASP A 109 3.71 -6.63 1.20
CA ASP A 109 4.18 -5.28 0.87
C ASP A 109 4.47 -5.12 -0.64
N ASP A 110 3.99 -6.04 -1.48
CA ASP A 110 4.19 -5.98 -2.92
C ASP A 110 3.19 -5.03 -3.60
N VAL A 111 3.76 -4.10 -4.36
CA VAL A 111 3.04 -3.12 -5.18
C VAL A 111 3.37 -3.38 -6.64
N PHE A 112 2.33 -3.42 -7.47
CA PHE A 112 2.44 -3.51 -8.91
C PHE A 112 2.54 -2.12 -9.50
N CYS A 113 3.65 -1.87 -10.20
CA CYS A 113 3.96 -0.58 -10.81
C CYS A 113 4.15 -0.76 -12.31
N PHE A 114 3.68 0.17 -13.13
CA PHE A 114 4.23 0.31 -14.47
C PHE A 114 5.66 0.84 -14.38
N ASP A 115 6.53 0.42 -15.31
CA ASP A 115 7.79 1.10 -15.54
C ASP A 115 7.52 2.49 -16.11
N GLY A 116 7.64 3.51 -15.25
CA GLY A 116 7.36 4.90 -15.61
C GLY A 116 8.40 5.52 -16.53
N GLY A 117 9.50 4.82 -16.84
CA GLY A 117 10.47 5.24 -17.85
C GLY A 117 10.12 4.77 -19.26
N ASP A 118 9.11 3.91 -19.41
CA ASP A 118 8.64 3.43 -20.70
C ASP A 118 7.47 4.29 -21.21
N HIS A 119 7.68 4.91 -22.37
CA HIS A 119 6.73 5.83 -23.01
C HIS A 119 6.03 5.22 -24.24
N SER A 120 6.11 3.90 -24.41
CA SER A 120 5.57 3.19 -25.58
C SER A 120 4.04 3.06 -25.58
N GLY A 121 3.40 3.25 -24.42
CA GLY A 121 1.99 2.92 -24.20
C GLY A 121 1.76 1.46 -23.81
N ASN A 122 2.81 0.65 -23.74
CA ASN A 122 2.76 -0.74 -23.27
C ASN A 122 3.92 -1.06 -22.30
N PRO A 123 4.04 -0.32 -21.18
CA PRO A 123 5.10 -0.51 -20.21
C PRO A 123 5.03 -1.92 -19.55
N PRO A 124 6.18 -2.50 -19.19
CA PRO A 124 6.24 -3.64 -18.28
C PRO A 124 5.56 -3.35 -16.93
N VAL A 125 5.04 -4.40 -16.29
CA VAL A 125 4.53 -4.34 -14.92
C VAL A 125 5.59 -4.91 -13.99
N LEU A 126 6.12 -4.07 -13.10
CA LEU A 126 7.13 -4.39 -12.11
C LEU A 126 6.49 -4.79 -10.77
N ILE A 127 7.03 -5.81 -10.13
CA ILE A 127 6.69 -6.18 -8.75
C ILE A 127 7.71 -5.53 -7.82
N ILE A 128 7.24 -4.57 -7.02
CA ILE A 128 8.06 -3.80 -6.08
C ILE A 128 7.64 -4.14 -4.65
N HIS A 129 8.51 -4.83 -3.94
CA HIS A 129 8.37 -5.09 -2.51
C HIS A 129 8.74 -3.82 -1.74
N THR A 130 7.73 -3.08 -1.27
CA THR A 130 7.93 -1.87 -0.47
C THR A 130 8.51 -2.20 0.90
N PHE A 131 9.13 -1.22 1.54
CA PHE A 131 9.84 -1.30 2.82
C PHE A 131 11.10 -2.19 2.83
N ALA A 132 11.55 -2.65 1.65
CA ALA A 132 12.87 -3.23 1.46
C ALA A 132 13.96 -2.16 1.38
N SER A 133 15.22 -2.59 1.54
CA SER A 133 16.35 -1.72 1.25
C SER A 133 16.44 -1.47 -0.27
N PRO A 134 16.74 -0.24 -0.72
CA PRO A 134 16.95 0.04 -2.14
C PRO A 134 17.97 -0.91 -2.78
N GLY A 135 17.65 -1.44 -3.95
CA GLY A 135 18.38 -2.51 -4.64
C GLY A 135 17.88 -3.94 -4.35
N THR A 136 16.92 -4.12 -3.43
CA THR A 136 16.38 -5.45 -3.04
C THR A 136 14.86 -5.57 -3.21
N GLU A 137 14.20 -4.47 -3.57
CA GLU A 137 12.76 -4.35 -3.72
C GLU A 137 12.19 -5.09 -4.94
N TYR A 138 12.98 -5.29 -6.00
CA TYR A 138 12.47 -5.87 -7.24
C TYR A 138 12.29 -7.38 -7.13
N ARG A 139 11.06 -7.86 -7.37
CA ARG A 139 10.71 -9.29 -7.27
C ARG A 139 10.47 -9.96 -8.61
N GLY A 140 10.39 -9.20 -9.70
CA GLY A 140 10.08 -9.70 -11.02
C GLY A 140 9.21 -8.73 -11.80
N GLN A 141 8.79 -9.16 -12.99
CA GLN A 141 7.95 -8.36 -13.86
C GLN A 141 7.11 -9.23 -14.80
N TRP A 142 6.01 -8.65 -15.28
CA TRP A 142 5.35 -9.06 -16.52
C TRP A 142 5.77 -8.13 -17.66
N THR A 143 5.68 -8.65 -18.88
CA THR A 143 6.08 -7.91 -20.09
C THR A 143 5.10 -6.80 -20.46
N SER A 144 3.86 -6.86 -19.97
CA SER A 144 2.84 -5.83 -20.14
C SER A 144 1.72 -5.96 -19.12
N PHE A 145 0.83 -4.96 -19.08
CA PHE A 145 -0.41 -5.01 -18.31
C PHE A 145 -1.36 -6.11 -18.77
N ASP A 146 -1.42 -6.40 -20.08
CA ASP A 146 -2.32 -7.44 -20.59
C ASP A 146 -1.92 -8.82 -20.06
N VAL A 147 -0.61 -9.12 -20.01
CA VAL A 147 -0.11 -10.37 -19.43
C VAL A 147 -0.38 -10.42 -17.92
N TRP A 148 -0.12 -9.33 -17.20
CA TRP A 148 -0.47 -9.24 -15.78
C TRP A 148 -1.96 -9.48 -15.54
N TRP A 149 -2.82 -8.91 -16.38
CA TRP A 149 -4.27 -9.03 -16.26
C TRP A 149 -4.74 -10.47 -16.46
N GLU A 150 -4.24 -11.16 -17.49
CA GLU A 150 -4.59 -12.54 -17.78
C GLU A 150 -4.17 -13.47 -16.63
N GLU A 151 -2.94 -13.33 -16.12
CA GLU A 151 -2.48 -14.11 -14.97
C GLU A 151 -3.23 -13.73 -13.69
N MET A 152 -3.56 -12.46 -13.48
CA MET A 152 -4.40 -12.02 -12.36
C MET A 152 -5.78 -12.70 -12.38
N GLU A 153 -6.43 -12.76 -13.55
CA GLU A 153 -7.72 -13.44 -13.71
C GLU A 153 -7.64 -14.93 -13.37
N GLU A 154 -6.57 -15.61 -13.80
CA GLU A 154 -6.30 -17.02 -13.46
C GLU A 154 -6.08 -17.20 -11.95
N HIS A 155 -5.25 -16.36 -11.34
CA HIS A 155 -4.98 -16.37 -9.90
C HIS A 155 -6.25 -16.13 -9.08
N ARG A 156 -7.08 -15.16 -9.50
CA ARG A 156 -8.36 -14.85 -8.85
C ARG A 156 -9.34 -16.02 -8.95
N ALA A 157 -9.42 -16.69 -10.11
CA ALA A 157 -10.29 -17.86 -10.27
C ALA A 157 -9.87 -19.02 -9.36
N ALA A 158 -8.57 -19.26 -9.20
CA ALA A 158 -8.05 -20.24 -8.26
C ALA A 158 -8.38 -19.86 -6.81
N TRP A 159 -8.14 -18.61 -6.42
CA TRP A 159 -8.44 -18.10 -5.07
C TRP A 159 -9.92 -18.27 -4.71
N LEU A 160 -10.84 -17.92 -5.61
CA LEU A 160 -12.28 -18.11 -5.37
C LEU A 160 -12.65 -19.59 -5.18
N THR A 161 -12.00 -20.50 -5.92
CA THR A 161 -12.24 -21.93 -5.77
C THR A 161 -11.83 -22.41 -4.38
N GLU A 162 -10.66 -21.97 -3.88
CA GLU A 162 -10.19 -22.30 -2.53
C GLU A 162 -11.14 -21.75 -1.45
N GLN A 163 -11.66 -20.54 -1.63
CA GLN A 163 -12.57 -19.89 -0.68
C GLN A 163 -13.98 -20.53 -0.65
N GLU A 164 -14.40 -21.21 -1.73
CA GLU A 164 -15.68 -21.96 -1.77
C GLU A 164 -15.59 -23.33 -1.07
N GLU A 165 -14.37 -23.85 -0.87
CA GLU A 165 -14.12 -25.15 -0.24
C GLU A 165 -14.04 -25.08 1.29
N ASP A 166 -13.94 -23.87 1.87
CA ASP A 166 -13.86 -23.57 3.31
C ASP A 166 -15.22 -23.25 3.98
#